data_AF-A0A0A1Q2Z3-F1
#
_entry.id   AF-A0A0A1Q2Z3-F1
#
_cell.length_a   1.000
_cell.length_b   1.000
_cell.length_c   1.000
_cell.angle_alpha   90.00
_cell.angle_beta   90.00
_cell.angle_gamma   90.00
#
_symmetry.space_group_name_H-M   'P 1'
#
loop_
_entity.id
_entity.type
_entity.pdbx_description
1 polymer ?
#
loop_
_entity_poly.entity_id
_entity_poly.type
_entity_poly.pdbx_seq_one_letter_code
_entity_poly.pdbx_strand_id
1 'polypeptide(L)'
;MAEVDISIYHFRHELRDLALIGSWARVDDGQWRRCLVIMRKWAYGSDDMRIFVVFDDVDLPNWALDAPPYGDTAWAIAQGRQACKALDINESRANINLIITAVNDSLYDLIMMPPRPAAEKVTVGEVVMTDRESGRRLDVELRTDV
;
A
#
# COMPACT_ATOMS: atom_id res chain seq x y z
N MET A 1 -5.51 -10.74 -13.15
CA MET A 1 -5.04 -9.35 -13.18
C MET A 1 -5.41 -8.70 -11.86
N ALA A 2 -4.42 -8.20 -11.12
CA ALA A 2 -4.68 -7.51 -9.85
C ALA A 2 -4.85 -6.01 -10.08
N GLU A 3 -5.83 -5.39 -9.42
CA GLU A 3 -6.08 -3.95 -9.45
C GLU A 3 -5.76 -3.36 -8.08
N VAL A 4 -4.94 -2.32 -8.03
CA VAL A 4 -4.61 -1.62 -6.77
C VAL A 4 -4.89 -0.14 -6.91
N ASP A 5 -5.59 0.40 -5.92
CA ASP A 5 -5.80 1.84 -5.79
C ASP A 5 -4.89 2.38 -4.68
N ILE A 6 -3.80 3.00 -5.09
CA ILE A 6 -2.77 3.56 -4.20
C ILE A 6 -3.15 4.92 -3.60
N SER A 7 -4.33 5.47 -3.94
CA SER A 7 -4.88 6.65 -3.25
C SER A 7 -5.47 6.27 -1.87
N ILE A 8 -5.87 5.01 -1.73
CA ILE A 8 -6.36 4.44 -0.47
C ILE A 8 -5.26 3.55 0.10
N TYR A 9 -4.67 3.97 1.22
CA TYR A 9 -3.59 3.24 1.88
C TYR A 9 -3.70 3.31 3.40
N HIS A 10 -3.15 2.30 4.08
CA HIS A 10 -3.05 2.25 5.53
C HIS A 10 -1.80 2.96 6.03
N PHE A 11 -0.66 2.71 5.37
CA PHE A 11 0.61 3.33 5.69
C PHE A 11 1.40 3.65 4.43
N ARG A 12 2.35 4.59 4.58
CA ARG A 12 3.34 4.91 3.57
C ARG A 12 4.69 5.14 4.25
N HIS A 13 5.70 4.43 3.76
CA HIS A 13 7.09 4.61 4.17
C HIS A 13 7.94 4.98 2.97
N GLU A 14 9.10 5.57 3.24
CA GLU A 14 10.10 5.85 2.23
C GLU A 14 11.41 5.19 2.64
N LEU A 15 12.02 4.46 1.71
CA LEU A 15 13.32 3.84 1.90
C LEU A 15 14.22 4.17 0.71
N ARG A 16 15.12 5.13 0.92
CA ARG A 16 15.97 5.70 -0.13
C ARG A 16 15.12 6.19 -1.32
N ASP A 17 15.26 5.55 -2.48
CA ASP A 17 14.58 5.89 -3.73
C ASP A 17 13.25 5.12 -3.92
N LEU A 18 12.84 4.32 -2.93
CA LEU A 18 11.60 3.55 -2.96
C LEU A 18 10.53 4.19 -2.06
N ALA A 19 9.29 4.16 -2.54
CA ALA A 19 8.10 4.36 -1.74
C ALA A 19 7.42 3.01 -1.50
N LEU A 20 7.02 2.78 -0.26
CA LEU A 20 6.39 1.56 0.24
C LEU A 20 5.00 1.92 0.72
N ILE A 21 3.96 1.33 0.15
CA ILE A 21 2.57 1.68 0.42
C ILE A 21 1.81 0.43 0.80
N GLY A 22 1.36 0.35 2.06
CA GLY A 22 0.43 -0.68 2.50
C GLY A 22 -0.98 -0.37 2.02
N SER A 23 -1.50 -1.15 1.07
CA SER A 23 -2.82 -0.94 0.46
C SER A 23 -3.55 -2.28 0.26
N TRP A 24 -4.68 -2.25 -0.46
CA TRP A 24 -5.46 -3.42 -0.80
C TRP A 24 -5.56 -3.55 -2.32
N ALA A 25 -5.23 -4.73 -2.82
CA ALA A 25 -5.37 -5.08 -4.23
C ALA A 25 -6.54 -6.05 -4.42
N ARG A 26 -7.33 -5.82 -5.46
CA ARG A 26 -8.39 -6.71 -5.90
C ARG A 26 -7.79 -7.75 -6.82
N VAL A 27 -7.94 -9.02 -6.48
CA VAL A 27 -7.44 -10.13 -7.32
C VAL A 27 -8.59 -10.72 -8.15
N ASP A 28 -8.28 -11.69 -9.00
CA ASP A 28 -9.21 -12.23 -10.02
C ASP A 28 -10.50 -12.85 -9.45
N ASP A 29 -10.49 -13.29 -8.19
CA ASP A 29 -11.67 -13.78 -7.46
C ASP A 29 -12.59 -12.65 -6.96
N GLY A 30 -12.23 -11.39 -7.23
CA GLY A 30 -12.94 -10.20 -6.82
C GLY A 30 -12.70 -9.79 -5.37
N GLN A 31 -11.93 -10.55 -4.59
CA GLN A 31 -11.62 -10.29 -3.20
C GLN A 31 -10.51 -9.25 -3.06
N TRP A 32 -10.61 -8.46 -1.99
CA TRP A 32 -9.57 -7.51 -1.59
C TRP A 32 -8.58 -8.19 -0.67
N ARG A 33 -7.30 -8.14 -1.04
CA ARG A 33 -6.18 -8.68 -0.26
C ARG A 33 -5.26 -7.56 0.17
N ARG A 34 -4.65 -7.70 1.35
CA ARG A 34 -3.67 -6.74 1.83
C ARG A 34 -2.40 -6.93 1.01
N CYS A 35 -1.78 -5.82 0.65
CA CYS A 35 -0.58 -5.87 -0.16
C CYS A 35 0.35 -4.71 0.18
N LEU A 36 1.63 -4.96 -0.02
CA LEU A 36 2.65 -3.93 -0.07
C LEU A 36 2.89 -3.57 -1.52
N VAL A 37 2.67 -2.32 -1.87
CA VAL A 37 3.05 -1.75 -3.16
C VAL A 37 4.41 -1.08 -3.00
N ILE A 38 5.36 -1.50 -3.81
CA ILE A 38 6.69 -0.92 -3.93
C ILE A 38 6.73 -0.14 -5.24
N MET A 39 7.20 1.09 -5.19
CA MET A 39 7.41 1.90 -6.39
C MET A 39 8.59 2.84 -6.22
N ARG A 40 9.06 3.44 -7.32
CA ARG A 40 10.06 4.51 -7.24
C ARG A 40 9.44 5.74 -6.59
N LYS A 41 10.12 6.36 -5.64
CA LYS A 41 9.61 7.49 -4.85
C LYS A 41 9.10 8.65 -5.72
N TRP A 42 9.85 8.99 -6.76
CA TRP A 42 9.50 10.07 -7.69
C TRP A 42 8.34 9.73 -8.64
N ALA A 43 7.97 8.44 -8.75
CA ALA A 43 6.89 8.00 -9.64
C ALA A 43 5.49 8.15 -9.02
N TYR A 44 5.41 8.50 -7.74
CA TYR A 44 4.11 8.74 -7.10
C TYR A 44 3.45 9.99 -7.70
N GLY A 45 2.26 9.82 -8.28
CA GLY A 45 1.53 10.87 -9.00
C GLY A 45 2.09 11.22 -10.38
N SER A 46 3.03 10.43 -10.93
CA SER A 46 3.51 10.60 -12.30
C SER A 46 2.84 9.60 -13.26
N ASP A 47 3.03 9.77 -14.57
CA ASP A 47 2.52 8.83 -15.58
C ASP A 47 3.32 7.50 -15.63
N ASP A 48 4.52 7.44 -15.04
CA ASP A 48 5.40 6.26 -15.03
C ASP A 48 5.29 5.49 -13.70
N MET A 49 4.06 5.07 -13.36
CA MET A 49 3.73 4.34 -12.13
C MET A 49 4.07 2.84 -12.23
N ARG A 50 5.33 2.53 -12.49
CA ARG A 50 5.80 1.16 -12.39
C ARG A 50 5.82 0.71 -10.93
N ILE A 51 5.12 -0.39 -10.66
CA ILE A 51 4.96 -0.94 -9.31
C ILE A 51 5.36 -2.41 -9.25
N PHE A 52 5.75 -2.86 -8.06
CA PHE A 52 5.85 -4.25 -7.68
C PHE A 52 4.97 -4.48 -6.45
N VAL A 53 4.23 -5.59 -6.43
CA VAL A 53 3.22 -5.86 -5.39
C VAL A 53 3.58 -7.15 -4.67
N VAL A 54 3.53 -7.12 -3.34
CA VAL A 54 3.72 -8.27 -2.46
C VAL A 54 2.43 -8.50 -1.69
N PHE A 55 1.87 -9.71 -1.75
CA PHE A 55 0.63 -10.07 -1.05
C PHE A 55 0.92 -10.70 0.32
N ASP A 56 0.10 -10.37 1.31
CA ASP A 56 0.30 -10.84 2.68
C ASP A 56 0.04 -12.34 2.87
N ASP A 57 -0.90 -12.90 2.12
CA ASP A 57 -1.38 -14.27 2.28
C ASP A 57 -0.57 -15.30 1.49
N VAL A 58 0.10 -14.88 0.40
CA VAL A 58 0.87 -15.76 -0.48
C VAL A 58 2.37 -15.63 -0.27
N ASP A 59 2.87 -14.40 -0.15
CA ASP A 59 4.30 -14.13 -0.29
C ASP A 59 5.01 -13.99 1.05
N LEU A 60 4.28 -13.48 2.06
CA LEU A 60 4.83 -12.95 3.30
C LEU A 60 5.68 -13.96 4.12
N PRO A 61 5.29 -15.25 4.24
CA PRO A 61 6.13 -16.24 4.90
C PRO A 61 7.50 -16.46 4.24
N ASN A 62 7.61 -16.26 2.93
CA ASN A 62 8.87 -16.45 2.20
C ASN A 62 9.81 -15.25 2.33
N TRP A 63 9.27 -14.06 2.61
CA TRP A 63 10.06 -12.85 2.82
C TRP A 63 10.67 -12.75 4.22
N ALA A 64 10.10 -13.43 5.23
CA ALA A 64 10.48 -13.33 6.64
C ALA A 64 11.84 -13.99 6.97
N LEU A 65 12.92 -13.48 6.37
CA LEU A 65 14.28 -14.08 6.45
C LEU A 65 14.87 -14.05 7.87
N ASP A 66 14.40 -13.14 8.73
CA ASP A 66 14.88 -12.99 10.10
C ASP A 66 14.07 -13.81 11.13
N ALA A 67 13.07 -14.59 10.70
CA ALA A 67 12.15 -15.31 11.59
C ALA A 67 12.13 -16.84 11.32
N PRO A 68 13.07 -17.63 11.88
CA PRO A 68 13.04 -19.09 11.72
C PRO A 68 11.75 -19.73 12.28
N PRO A 69 11.17 -20.76 11.62
CA PRO A 69 11.64 -21.47 10.42
C PRO A 69 11.15 -20.85 9.10
N TYR A 70 10.61 -19.64 9.11
CA TYR A 70 10.13 -18.94 7.92
C TYR A 70 11.29 -18.35 7.09
N GLY A 71 10.95 -17.84 5.91
CA GLY A 71 11.90 -17.25 4.98
C GLY A 71 12.52 -18.26 4.00
N ASP A 72 12.56 -17.87 2.72
CA ASP A 72 13.32 -18.58 1.68
C ASP A 72 14.24 -17.56 0.98
N THR A 73 15.53 -17.65 1.29
CA THR A 73 16.53 -16.72 0.74
C THR A 73 16.63 -16.81 -0.79
N ALA A 74 16.54 -18.01 -1.37
CA ALA A 74 16.66 -18.19 -2.81
C ALA A 74 15.45 -17.60 -3.53
N TRP A 75 14.26 -17.82 -2.98
CA TRP A 75 13.02 -17.24 -3.48
C TRP A 75 13.01 -15.72 -3.34
N ALA A 76 13.39 -15.17 -2.18
CA ALA A 76 13.42 -13.72 -1.94
C ALA A 76 14.39 -13.00 -2.88
N ILE A 77 15.56 -13.60 -3.17
CA ILE A 77 16.50 -13.07 -4.18
C ILE A 77 15.86 -13.09 -5.58
N ALA A 78 15.20 -14.18 -5.96
CA ALA A 78 14.54 -14.28 -7.26
C ALA A 78 13.44 -13.23 -7.42
N GLN A 79 12.63 -13.02 -6.38
CA GLN A 79 11.61 -11.97 -6.35
C GLN A 79 12.20 -10.56 -6.36
N GLY A 80 13.28 -10.32 -5.62
CA GLY A 80 13.99 -9.04 -5.67
C GLY A 80 14.50 -8.69 -7.08
N ARG A 81 14.94 -9.68 -7.87
CA ARG A 81 15.29 -9.47 -9.29
C ARG A 81 14.07 -9.11 -10.14
N GLN A 82 12.96 -9.81 -9.95
CA GLN A 82 11.69 -9.50 -10.64
C GLN A 82 11.21 -8.09 -10.31
N ALA A 83 11.32 -7.69 -9.05
CA ALA A 83 11.00 -6.35 -8.59
C ALA A 83 11.92 -5.29 -9.22
N CYS A 84 13.23 -5.53 -9.32
CA CYS A 84 14.14 -4.62 -10.02
C CYS A 84 13.71 -4.39 -11.48
N LYS A 85 13.34 -5.47 -12.18
CA LYS A 85 12.82 -5.40 -13.56
C LYS A 85 11.49 -4.66 -13.64
N ALA A 86 10.56 -4.94 -12.73
CA ALA A 86 9.24 -4.31 -12.70
C ALA A 86 9.35 -2.79 -12.46
N LEU A 87 10.25 -2.39 -11.57
CA LEU A 87 10.50 -0.99 -11.19
C LEU A 87 11.41 -0.24 -12.17
N ASP A 88 11.95 -0.92 -13.19
CA ASP A 88 12.93 -0.38 -14.13
C ASP A 88 14.12 0.26 -13.40
N ILE A 89 14.73 -0.52 -12.51
CA ILE A 89 15.97 -0.17 -11.79
C ILE A 89 17.04 -1.22 -12.04
N ASN A 90 18.31 -0.82 -11.90
CA ASN A 90 19.44 -1.72 -12.14
C ASN A 90 19.38 -2.95 -11.22
N GLU A 91 19.50 -4.15 -11.79
CA GLU A 91 19.55 -5.40 -11.04
C GLU A 91 20.93 -5.59 -10.38
N SER A 92 21.18 -4.82 -9.32
CA SER A 92 22.39 -4.94 -8.50
C SER A 92 22.09 -5.66 -7.19
N ARG A 93 23.10 -6.29 -6.59
CA ARG A 93 22.97 -6.90 -5.26
C ARG A 93 22.48 -5.90 -4.20
N ALA A 94 22.89 -4.63 -4.32
CA ALA A 94 22.44 -3.57 -3.42
C ALA A 94 20.94 -3.30 -3.54
N ASN A 95 20.40 -3.22 -4.76
CA ASN A 95 18.98 -2.97 -5.00
C ASN A 95 18.11 -4.18 -4.62
N ILE A 96 18.58 -5.41 -4.90
CA ILE A 96 17.90 -6.64 -4.48
C ILE A 96 17.79 -6.68 -2.95
N ASN A 97 18.90 -6.42 -2.25
CA ASN A 97 18.89 -6.38 -0.79
C ASN A 97 18.01 -5.24 -0.26
N LEU A 98 18.02 -4.07 -0.90
CA LEU A 98 17.16 -2.94 -0.52
C LEU A 98 15.68 -3.32 -0.58
N ILE A 99 15.25 -4.05 -1.62
CA ILE A 99 13.88 -4.52 -1.78
C ILE A 99 13.54 -5.57 -0.70
N ILE A 100 14.44 -6.54 -0.46
CA ILE A 100 14.25 -7.54 0.58
C ILE A 100 14.09 -6.87 1.96
N THR A 101 14.94 -5.91 2.29
CA THR A 101 14.85 -5.14 3.54
C THR A 101 13.55 -4.34 3.60
N ALA A 102 13.18 -3.64 2.52
CA ALA A 102 11.93 -2.91 2.45
C ALA A 102 10.69 -3.77 2.74
N VAL A 103 10.65 -4.99 2.19
CA VAL A 103 9.56 -5.93 2.45
C VAL A 103 9.60 -6.39 3.91
N ASN A 104 10.76 -6.82 4.41
CA ASN A 104 10.94 -7.29 5.79
C ASN A 104 10.52 -6.24 6.83
N ASP A 105 10.97 -5.00 6.67
CA ASP A 105 10.65 -3.90 7.57
C ASP A 105 9.15 -3.56 7.56
N SER A 106 8.45 -3.86 6.46
CA SER A 106 7.01 -3.59 6.29
C SER A 106 6.12 -4.76 6.71
N LEU A 107 6.67 -5.95 7.04
CA LEU A 107 5.89 -7.16 7.31
C LEU A 107 4.91 -6.95 8.47
N TYR A 108 5.40 -6.34 9.56
CA TYR A 108 4.60 -6.12 10.75
C TYR A 108 3.40 -5.22 10.45
N ASP A 109 3.63 -4.08 9.80
CA ASP A 109 2.57 -3.14 9.43
C ASP A 109 1.55 -3.79 8.50
N LEU A 110 2.02 -4.61 7.53
CA LEU A 110 1.16 -5.32 6.60
C LEU A 110 0.29 -6.39 7.29
N ILE A 111 0.83 -7.11 8.28
CA ILE A 111 0.07 -8.09 9.08
C ILE A 111 -0.99 -7.39 9.94
N MET A 112 -0.68 -6.20 10.46
CA MET A 112 -1.56 -5.41 11.32
C MET A 112 -2.61 -4.61 10.54
N MET A 113 -2.49 -4.53 9.22
CA MET A 113 -3.46 -3.82 8.38
C MET A 113 -4.87 -4.41 8.54
N PRO A 114 -5.90 -3.56 8.72
CA PRO A 114 -7.28 -4.01 8.75
C PRO A 114 -7.73 -4.52 7.36
N PRO A 115 -8.89 -5.20 7.28
CA PRO A 115 -9.57 -5.41 6.00
C PRO A 115 -9.77 -4.07 5.27
N ARG A 116 -9.89 -4.10 3.93
CA ARG A 116 -10.12 -2.89 3.15
C ARG A 116 -11.34 -2.16 3.72
N PRO A 117 -11.25 -0.85 4.02
CA PRO A 117 -12.42 -0.08 4.39
C PRO A 117 -13.49 -0.30 3.33
N ALA A 118 -14.73 -0.59 3.76
CA ALA A 118 -15.84 -0.53 2.82
C ALA A 118 -15.78 0.83 2.12
N ALA A 119 -16.08 0.88 0.82
CA ALA A 119 -16.26 2.17 0.17
C ALA A 119 -17.35 2.89 0.96
N GLU A 120 -16.94 3.83 1.82
CA GLU A 120 -17.87 4.59 2.63
C GLU A 120 -18.82 5.24 1.64
N LYS A 121 -20.13 5.03 1.84
CA LYS A 121 -21.10 5.97 1.28
C LYS A 121 -20.66 7.33 1.77
N VAL A 122 -20.08 8.11 0.87
CA VAL A 122 -19.42 9.36 1.18
C VAL A 122 -20.41 10.24 1.94
N THR A 123 -20.22 10.35 3.25
CA THR A 123 -20.94 11.36 4.03
C THR A 123 -20.09 12.62 3.89
N VAL A 124 -20.47 13.48 2.95
CA VAL A 124 -19.73 14.72 2.65
C VAL A 124 -19.99 15.72 3.77
N GLY A 125 -19.14 15.70 4.80
CA GLY A 125 -18.84 16.83 5.68
C GLY A 125 -19.86 17.20 6.76
N GLU A 126 -19.41 17.26 8.01
CA GLU A 126 -20.00 18.15 9.00
C GLU A 126 -19.43 19.56 8.79
N VAL A 127 -20.25 20.49 8.31
CA VAL A 127 -19.93 21.92 8.36
C VAL A 127 -20.63 22.52 9.57
N VAL A 128 -19.87 22.74 10.64
CA VAL A 128 -20.36 23.53 11.79
C VAL A 128 -20.26 25.01 11.42
N MET A 129 -21.29 25.55 10.75
CA MET A 129 -21.44 27.00 10.63
C MET A 129 -21.97 27.57 11.95
N THR A 130 -21.14 28.37 12.61
CA THR A 130 -21.56 29.15 13.79
C THR A 130 -21.96 30.54 13.32
N ASP A 131 -23.24 30.87 13.42
CA ASP A 131 -23.74 32.22 13.18
C ASP A 131 -23.14 33.19 14.22
N ARG A 132 -22.47 34.24 13.73
CA ARG A 132 -21.67 35.17 14.54
C ARG A 132 -22.53 36.17 15.34
N GLU A 133 -23.81 36.34 14.99
CA GLU A 133 -24.72 37.23 15.74
C GLU A 133 -25.60 36.48 16.74
N SER A 134 -25.97 35.22 16.47
CA SER A 134 -26.93 34.47 17.30
C SER A 134 -26.35 33.34 18.14
N GLY A 135 -25.11 32.91 17.87
CA GLY A 135 -24.43 31.82 18.61
C GLY A 135 -25.10 30.45 18.47
N ARG A 136 -26.09 30.32 17.58
CA ARG A 136 -26.87 29.08 17.40
C ARG A 136 -26.16 28.17 16.41
N ARG A 137 -25.91 26.91 16.82
CA ARG A 137 -25.41 25.85 15.93
C ARG A 137 -26.56 25.37 15.06
N LEU A 138 -26.33 25.32 13.75
CA LEU A 138 -27.24 24.75 12.77
C LEU A 138 -26.56 23.53 12.18
N ASP A 139 -26.96 22.35 12.63
CA ASP A 139 -26.54 21.09 12.05
C ASP A 139 -27.44 20.81 10.84
N VAL A 140 -26.88 20.89 9.64
CA VAL A 140 -27.61 20.62 8.39
C VAL A 140 -26.92 19.49 7.66
N GLU A 141 -27.57 18.33 7.63
CA GLU A 141 -27.18 17.21 6.76
C GLU A 141 -27.54 17.54 5.31
N LEU A 142 -26.54 17.66 4.44
CA LEU A 142 -26.75 17.78 3.00
C LEU A 142 -26.61 16.42 2.34
N ARG A 143 -27.65 16.00 1.63
CA ARG A 143 -27.67 14.79 0.79
C ARG A 143 -27.50 15.20 -0.66
N THR A 144 -26.65 14.51 -1.41
CA THR A 144 -26.60 14.63 -2.87
C THR A 144 -26.91 13.28 -3.47
N ASP A 145 -28.03 13.18 -4.17
CA ASP A 145 -28.34 12.07 -5.06
C ASP A 145 -27.68 12.35 -6.41
N VAL A 146 -26.81 11.44 -6.87
CA VAL A 146 -26.39 11.35 -8.27
C VAL A 146 -26.53 9.91 -8.73
#